data_AF-A0AAU2E5G7-F1
#
_entry.id   AF-A0AAU2E5G7-F1
#
_cell.length_a   1.000
_cell.length_b   1.000
_cell.length_c   1.000
_cell.angle_alpha   90.00
_cell.angle_beta   90.00
_cell.angle_gamma   90.00
#
_symmetry.space_group_name_H-M   'P 1'
#
loop_
_entity.id
_entity.type
_entity.pdbx_description
1 polymer ?
#
loop_
_entity_poly.entity_id
_entity_poly.type
_entity_poly.pdbx_seq_one_letter_code
_entity_poly.pdbx_strand_id
1 'polypeptide(L)'
;MGDTENGGGDAVCRLEQVCLECGRLREGPACVCGGAAPPAAPAPGRRPGRDRDAAGRARNGRPRDGLGRPLPYGTQGAPRQPEGVQRSAGRTLTEAQQLLDAGKPFHAHEVLEDRWKAAPEPERPLWRALAQYAVGLTHAARGNPTGAAALLARAAEGLAPFEAAPPFGIEVAAIRRWAARPAAVSTTVPAPEVPALRARR
;
A
#
# COMPACT_ATOMS: atom_id res chain seq x y z
N MET A 1 2.91 -27.48 -43.80
CA MET A 1 4.30 -26.99 -43.80
C MET A 1 4.20 -25.47 -43.84
N GLY A 2 4.22 -24.76 -42.71
CA GLY A 2 5.38 -24.54 -41.83
C GLY A 2 6.02 -23.21 -42.29
N ASP A 3 6.31 -22.20 -41.48
CA ASP A 3 6.35 -22.04 -40.03
C ASP A 3 6.20 -20.54 -39.70
N THR A 4 5.75 -20.29 -38.48
CA THR A 4 5.77 -19.04 -37.72
C THR A 4 7.18 -18.47 -37.60
N GLU A 5 7.37 -17.18 -37.86
CA GLU A 5 8.50 -16.43 -37.30
C GLU A 5 7.99 -15.43 -36.24
N ASN A 6 8.20 -15.86 -34.99
CA ASN A 6 8.16 -15.03 -33.80
C ASN A 6 9.48 -14.25 -33.71
N GLY A 7 9.43 -12.92 -33.73
CA GLY A 7 10.42 -12.05 -33.07
C GLY A 7 9.67 -11.19 -32.06
N GLY A 8 9.97 -11.12 -30.76
CA GLY A 8 11.22 -11.37 -30.06
C GLY A 8 11.92 -10.04 -29.74
N GLY A 9 11.59 -9.44 -28.59
CA GLY A 9 12.18 -8.18 -28.06
C GLY A 9 11.48 -6.92 -28.60
N ASP A 10 10.91 -6.02 -27.80
CA ASP A 10 11.60 -5.31 -26.72
C ASP A 10 10.77 -5.10 -25.45
N ALA A 11 11.37 -5.51 -24.34
CA ALA A 11 10.91 -5.30 -22.97
C ALA A 11 11.30 -3.89 -22.47
N VAL A 12 10.77 -2.85 -23.10
CA VAL A 12 10.94 -1.47 -22.62
C VAL A 12 9.59 -0.79 -22.49
N CYS A 13 8.82 -1.15 -21.46
CA CYS A 13 7.61 -0.43 -21.10
C CYS A 13 7.26 -0.58 -19.61
N ARG A 14 6.97 0.56 -18.96
CA ARG A 14 6.27 0.76 -17.65
C ARG A 14 7.07 1.24 -16.43
N LEU A 15 8.02 2.17 -16.59
CA LEU A 15 8.59 2.87 -15.43
C LEU A 15 7.74 4.06 -14.92
N GLU A 16 6.61 4.40 -15.55
CA GLU A 16 5.81 5.60 -15.18
C GLU A 16 4.30 5.34 -15.03
N GLN A 17 3.88 4.24 -14.41
CA GLN A 17 2.45 3.90 -14.33
C GLN A 17 1.84 3.96 -12.92
N VAL A 18 2.46 4.64 -11.96
CA VAL A 18 1.85 4.84 -10.64
C VAL A 18 1.57 6.33 -10.45
N CYS A 19 0.34 6.67 -10.08
CA CYS A 19 -0.04 8.04 -9.73
C CYS A 19 0.76 8.50 -8.50
N LEU A 20 1.41 9.66 -8.60
CA LEU A 20 2.28 10.21 -7.55
C LEU A 20 1.51 10.64 -6.29
N GLU A 21 0.20 10.80 -6.40
CA GLU A 21 -0.65 11.31 -5.33
C GLU A 21 -1.41 10.21 -4.60
N CYS A 22 -1.92 9.19 -5.32
CA CYS A 22 -2.77 8.14 -4.74
C CYS A 22 -2.25 6.70 -4.91
N GLY A 23 -1.12 6.47 -5.59
CA GLY A 23 -0.49 5.14 -5.66
C GLY A 23 -1.20 4.09 -6.54
N ARG A 24 -2.30 4.44 -7.24
CA ARG A 24 -2.97 3.53 -8.20
C ARG A 24 -2.21 3.42 -9.53
N LEU A 25 -2.37 2.27 -10.17
CA LEU A 25 -1.88 2.01 -11.53
C LEU A 25 -2.65 2.90 -12.54
N ARG A 26 -1.92 3.62 -13.40
CA ARG A 26 -2.46 4.48 -14.45
C ARG A 26 -2.95 3.63 -15.61
N GLU A 27 -4.20 3.82 -16.05
CA GLU A 27 -4.74 3.23 -17.29
C GLU A 27 -4.51 4.14 -18.51
N GLY A 28 -3.95 5.35 -18.34
CA GLY A 28 -3.64 6.30 -19.43
C GLY A 28 -2.90 7.56 -18.97
N PRO A 29 -2.47 8.44 -19.91
CA PRO A 29 -1.56 9.57 -19.66
C PRO A 29 -2.20 10.81 -18.97
N ALA A 30 -3.52 10.92 -18.92
CA ALA A 30 -4.23 12.03 -18.27
C ALA A 30 -5.08 11.52 -17.11
N CYS A 31 -4.55 11.55 -15.88
CA CYS A 31 -5.36 11.30 -14.68
C CYS A 31 -5.80 12.65 -14.08
N VAL A 32 -7.10 12.81 -13.84
CA VAL A 32 -7.67 13.88 -13.01
C VAL A 32 -7.89 13.33 -11.60
N CYS A 33 -7.13 13.81 -10.61
CA CYS A 33 -7.33 13.52 -9.19
C CYS A 33 -8.43 14.42 -8.62
N GLY A 34 -9.67 14.21 -9.04
CA GLY A 34 -10.82 14.98 -8.57
C GLY A 34 -12.08 14.52 -9.27
N GLY A 35 -13.16 14.33 -8.51
CA GLY A 35 -14.39 13.67 -8.96
C GLY A 35 -14.96 14.21 -10.26
N ALA A 36 -15.06 13.33 -11.27
CA ALA A 36 -15.99 13.47 -12.38
C ALA A 36 -16.66 12.12 -12.60
N ALA A 37 -17.97 12.13 -12.85
CA ALA A 37 -18.78 10.94 -13.05
C ALA A 37 -18.21 10.09 -14.23
N PRO A 38 -18.21 8.75 -14.13
CA PRO A 38 -17.68 7.90 -15.19
C PRO A 38 -18.52 8.04 -16.47
N PRO A 39 -17.91 7.92 -17.67
CA PRO A 39 -18.67 7.84 -18.91
C PRO A 39 -19.57 6.60 -18.91
N ALA A 40 -20.69 6.69 -19.64
CA ALA A 40 -21.70 5.64 -19.71
C ALA A 40 -21.08 4.27 -20.08
N ALA A 41 -21.40 3.25 -19.29
CA ALA A 41 -20.86 1.90 -19.45
C ALA A 41 -21.36 1.25 -20.76
N PRO A 42 -20.51 0.50 -21.49
CA PRO A 42 -20.97 -0.37 -22.56
C PRO A 42 -21.80 -1.54 -22.00
N ALA A 43 -22.70 -2.08 -22.83
CA ALA A 43 -23.70 -3.09 -22.46
C ALA A 43 -23.12 -4.31 -21.70
N PRO A 44 -23.84 -4.88 -20.72
CA PRO A 44 -23.30 -5.88 -19.82
C PRO A 44 -23.15 -7.26 -20.48
N GLY A 45 -21.91 -7.59 -20.86
CA GLY A 45 -21.47 -8.98 -20.91
C GLY A 45 -21.32 -9.54 -19.49
N ARG A 46 -21.86 -10.74 -19.24
CA ARG A 46 -21.97 -11.39 -17.92
C ARG A 46 -20.59 -11.63 -17.25
N ARG A 47 -20.08 -10.63 -16.52
CA ARG A 47 -19.02 -10.82 -15.53
C ARG A 47 -19.65 -11.38 -14.24
N PRO A 48 -19.05 -12.39 -13.57
CA PRO A 48 -19.56 -12.86 -12.28
C PRO A 48 -19.66 -11.68 -11.32
N GLY A 49 -20.86 -11.49 -10.76
CA GLY A 49 -21.28 -10.26 -10.09
C GLY A 49 -20.36 -9.89 -8.93
N ARG A 50 -19.92 -8.62 -8.90
CA ARG A 50 -19.31 -8.04 -7.70
C ARG A 50 -20.34 -8.12 -6.56
N ASP A 51 -19.90 -8.61 -5.41
CA ASP A 51 -20.69 -8.62 -4.18
C ASP A 51 -21.23 -7.21 -3.90
N ARG A 52 -22.52 -7.09 -3.58
CA ARG A 52 -23.24 -5.81 -3.43
C ARG A 52 -24.16 -5.88 -2.21
N ASP A 53 -24.34 -4.75 -1.53
CA ASP A 53 -25.31 -4.62 -0.45
C ASP A 53 -26.74 -4.51 -0.97
N ALA A 54 -27.71 -4.54 -0.05
CA ALA A 54 -29.13 -4.37 -0.38
C ALA A 54 -29.43 -3.02 -1.07
N ALA A 55 -28.51 -2.05 -0.99
CA ALA A 55 -28.59 -0.76 -1.67
C ALA A 55 -27.75 -0.72 -2.98
N GLY A 56 -27.24 -1.87 -3.45
CA GLY A 56 -26.46 -1.99 -4.69
C GLY A 56 -25.01 -1.50 -4.60
N ARG A 57 -24.51 -1.08 -3.44
CA ARG A 57 -23.10 -0.67 -3.26
C ARG A 57 -22.22 -1.89 -3.21
N ALA A 58 -21.06 -1.84 -3.86
CA ALA A 58 -20.10 -2.95 -3.85
C ALA A 58 -19.72 -3.29 -2.39
N ARG A 59 -20.05 -4.49 -1.95
CA ARG A 59 -19.57 -5.05 -0.68
C ARG A 59 -18.19 -5.64 -0.93
N ASN A 60 -17.24 -5.26 -0.09
CA ASN A 60 -15.96 -5.97 0.00
C ASN A 60 -16.12 -7.18 0.95
N GLY A 61 -17.13 -8.02 0.74
CA GLY A 61 -17.47 -9.15 1.60
C GLY A 61 -16.65 -10.41 1.34
N ARG A 62 -15.85 -10.43 0.26
CA ARG A 62 -14.94 -11.54 -0.04
C ARG A 62 -13.87 -11.65 1.06
N PRO A 63 -13.73 -12.81 1.72
CA PRO A 63 -12.70 -13.03 2.74
C PRO A 63 -11.30 -12.74 2.18
N ARG A 64 -10.39 -12.24 3.02
CA ARG A 64 -9.01 -11.90 2.65
C ARG A 64 -8.02 -12.49 3.63
N ASP A 65 -6.81 -12.79 3.17
CA ASP A 65 -5.72 -13.21 4.05
C ASP A 65 -5.12 -12.03 4.85
N GLY A 66 -4.12 -12.32 5.68
CA GLY A 66 -3.39 -11.32 6.47
C GLY A 66 -2.64 -10.26 5.64
N LEU A 67 -2.46 -10.51 4.34
CA LEU A 67 -1.87 -9.57 3.40
C LEU A 67 -2.93 -8.89 2.54
N GLY A 68 -4.23 -9.11 2.77
CA GLY A 68 -5.34 -8.51 2.01
C GLY A 68 -5.63 -9.18 0.66
N ARG A 69 -5.04 -10.33 0.34
CA ARG A 69 -5.33 -11.07 -0.90
C ARG A 69 -6.70 -11.75 -0.78
N PRO A 70 -7.55 -11.69 -1.82
CA PRO A 70 -8.85 -12.35 -1.79
C PRO A 70 -8.74 -13.87 -1.66
N LEU A 71 -9.44 -14.46 -0.70
CA LEU A 71 -9.56 -15.89 -0.50
C LEU A 71 -10.81 -16.45 -1.20
N PRO A 72 -10.93 -17.78 -1.35
CA PRO A 72 -12.18 -18.41 -1.78
C PRO A 72 -13.35 -18.06 -0.86
N TYR A 73 -14.58 -18.05 -1.37
CA TYR A 73 -15.76 -17.90 -0.51
C TYR A 73 -15.87 -19.10 0.45
N GLY A 74 -16.33 -18.86 1.68
CA GLY A 74 -16.44 -19.89 2.72
C GLY A 74 -15.18 -20.10 3.56
N THR A 75 -14.04 -19.50 3.21
CA THR A 75 -12.85 -19.50 4.08
C THR A 75 -12.94 -18.38 5.12
N GLN A 76 -12.45 -18.63 6.33
CA GLN A 76 -12.26 -17.56 7.32
C GLN A 76 -11.15 -16.62 6.86
N GLY A 77 -11.49 -15.35 6.67
CA GLY A 77 -10.52 -14.29 6.38
C GLY A 77 -9.87 -13.75 7.65
N ALA A 78 -8.73 -13.09 7.50
CA ALA A 78 -8.16 -12.29 8.57
C ALA A 78 -9.16 -11.18 8.97
N PRO A 79 -9.34 -10.91 10.28
CA PRO A 79 -10.19 -9.82 10.72
C PRO A 79 -9.65 -8.50 10.15
N ARG A 80 -10.56 -7.67 9.64
CA ARG A 80 -10.22 -6.31 9.20
C ARG A 80 -10.01 -5.42 10.42
N GLN A 81 -9.15 -4.42 10.30
CA GLN A 81 -9.08 -3.40 11.34
C GLN A 81 -10.41 -2.62 11.38
N PRO A 82 -10.88 -2.21 12.57
CA PRO A 82 -12.05 -1.36 12.66
C PRO A 82 -11.73 -0.01 12.01
N GLU A 83 -12.45 0.30 10.93
CA GLU A 83 -12.36 1.55 10.18
C GLU A 83 -12.92 2.72 11.02
N GLY A 84 -12.29 3.89 10.94
CA GLY A 84 -12.83 5.13 11.52
C GLY A 84 -12.63 5.31 13.03
N VAL A 85 -11.82 4.46 13.67
CA VAL A 85 -11.45 4.63 15.07
C VAL A 85 -10.46 5.78 15.20
N GLN A 86 -10.85 6.82 15.93
CA GLN A 86 -9.97 7.94 16.28
C GLN A 86 -8.88 7.45 17.25
N ARG A 87 -7.63 7.44 16.78
CA ARG A 87 -6.46 7.03 17.57
C ARG A 87 -5.53 8.23 17.76
N SER A 88 -4.94 8.35 18.95
CA SER A 88 -3.84 9.30 19.16
C SER A 88 -2.60 8.87 18.37
N ALA A 89 -1.72 9.82 18.03
CA ALA A 89 -0.49 9.54 17.29
C ALA A 89 0.34 8.39 17.90
N GLY A 90 0.52 8.41 19.23
CA GLY A 90 1.24 7.36 19.95
C GLY A 90 0.56 5.99 19.85
N ARG A 91 -0.77 5.93 19.98
CA ARG A 91 -1.54 4.69 19.84
C ARG A 91 -1.47 4.13 18.42
N THR A 92 -1.62 4.99 17.40
CA THR A 92 -1.47 4.61 15.99
C THR A 92 -0.11 3.97 15.74
N LEU A 93 0.97 4.60 16.20
CA LEU A 93 2.33 4.09 15.98
C LEU A 93 2.57 2.76 16.71
N THR A 94 2.12 2.63 17.95
CA THR A 94 2.24 1.37 18.70
C THR A 94 1.47 0.23 18.03
N GLU A 95 0.23 0.47 17.61
CA GLU A 95 -0.60 -0.53 16.95
C GLU A 95 -0.04 -0.92 15.58
N ALA A 96 0.39 0.06 14.78
CA ALA A 96 1.06 -0.20 13.51
C ALA A 96 2.36 -1.01 13.71
N GLN A 97 3.17 -0.71 14.72
CA GLN A 97 4.37 -1.48 15.03
C GLN A 97 4.04 -2.94 15.40
N GLN A 98 3.05 -3.16 16.26
CA GLN A 98 2.63 -4.52 16.64
C GLN A 98 2.16 -5.33 15.43
N LEU A 99 1.47 -4.69 14.48
CA LEU A 99 1.04 -5.33 13.24
C LEU A 99 2.22 -5.64 12.31
N LEU A 100 3.21 -4.74 12.21
CA LEU A 100 4.43 -5.00 11.46
C LEU A 100 5.26 -6.14 12.07
N ASP A 101 5.45 -6.14 13.38
CA ASP A 101 6.12 -7.20 14.14
C ASP A 101 5.41 -8.56 13.95
N ALA A 102 4.08 -8.55 13.78
CA ALA A 102 3.27 -9.74 13.51
C ALA A 102 3.20 -10.14 12.02
N GLY A 103 3.97 -9.50 11.13
CA GLY A 103 3.96 -9.81 9.70
C GLY A 103 2.67 -9.40 8.96
N LYS A 104 1.94 -8.40 9.48
CA LYS A 104 0.68 -7.89 8.92
C LYS A 104 0.82 -6.44 8.40
N PRO A 105 1.67 -6.20 7.38
CA PRO A 105 1.91 -4.85 6.87
C PRO A 105 0.68 -4.20 6.21
N PHE A 106 -0.26 -4.99 5.70
CA PHE A 106 -1.50 -4.46 5.13
C PHE A 106 -2.40 -3.86 6.22
N HIS A 107 -2.58 -4.56 7.34
CA HIS A 107 -3.31 -4.04 8.50
C HIS A 107 -2.60 -2.82 9.11
N ALA A 108 -1.27 -2.81 9.15
CA ALA A 108 -0.51 -1.63 9.59
C ALA A 108 -0.76 -0.43 8.68
N HIS A 109 -0.84 -0.64 7.36
CA HIS A 109 -1.23 0.38 6.39
C HIS A 109 -2.62 0.94 6.69
N GLU A 110 -3.62 0.11 6.97
CA GLU A 110 -4.97 0.56 7.32
C GLU A 110 -4.97 1.48 8.54
N VAL A 111 -4.26 1.10 9.61
CA VAL A 111 -4.14 1.93 10.85
C VAL A 111 -3.49 3.29 10.57
N LEU A 112 -2.43 3.31 9.75
CA LEU A 112 -1.71 4.53 9.39
C LEU A 112 -2.52 5.42 8.43
N GLU A 113 -3.27 4.82 7.50
CA GLU A 113 -4.14 5.53 6.58
C GLU A 113 -5.32 6.20 7.31
N ASP A 114 -5.93 5.50 8.27
CA ASP A 114 -6.97 6.07 9.12
C ASP A 114 -6.46 7.30 9.87
N ARG A 115 -5.25 7.23 10.44
CA ARG A 115 -4.62 8.40 11.08
C ARG A 115 -4.34 9.51 10.08
N TRP A 116 -3.87 9.21 8.88
CA TRP A 116 -3.67 10.22 7.83
C TRP A 116 -4.96 10.96 7.48
N LYS A 117 -6.08 10.24 7.34
CA LYS A 117 -7.40 10.83 7.04
C LYS A 117 -7.91 11.72 8.16
N ALA A 118 -7.57 11.42 9.42
CA ALA A 118 -8.00 12.16 10.60
C ALA A 118 -6.98 13.16 11.15
N ALA A 119 -5.78 13.27 10.56
CA ALA A 119 -4.72 14.12 11.08
C ALA A 119 -4.89 15.59 10.69
N PRO A 120 -4.45 16.55 11.55
CA PRO A 120 -4.31 17.95 11.17
C PRO A 120 -3.40 18.11 9.94
N GLU A 121 -3.69 19.11 9.08
CA GLU A 121 -2.97 19.34 7.82
C GLU A 121 -1.43 19.26 7.92
N PRO A 122 -0.76 19.87 8.92
CA PRO A 122 0.71 19.81 9.02
C PRO A 122 1.27 18.39 9.21
N GLU A 123 0.47 17.49 9.79
CA GLU A 123 0.89 16.10 10.04
C GLU A 123 0.52 15.14 8.90
N ARG A 124 -0.46 15.49 8.04
CA ARG A 124 -0.95 14.59 6.99
C ARG A 124 0.16 14.05 6.08
N PRO A 125 1.18 14.83 5.66
CA PRO A 125 2.26 14.30 4.84
C PRO A 125 3.06 13.19 5.52
N LEU A 126 3.32 13.30 6.83
CA LEU A 126 4.01 12.27 7.63
C LEU A 126 3.21 10.96 7.62
N TRP A 127 1.94 11.03 8.00
CA TRP A 127 1.09 9.84 8.09
C TRP A 127 0.87 9.17 6.72
N ARG A 128 0.75 9.97 5.66
CA ARG A 128 0.72 9.46 4.28
C ARG A 128 1.99 8.69 3.93
N ALA A 129 3.17 9.24 4.26
CA ALA A 129 4.44 8.58 3.96
C ALA A 129 4.61 7.27 4.74
N LEU A 130 4.18 7.22 6.01
CA LEU A 130 4.16 5.98 6.79
C LEU A 130 3.17 4.95 6.25
N ALA A 131 1.99 5.37 5.79
CA ALA A 131 1.03 4.49 5.14
C ALA A 131 1.60 3.92 3.83
N GLN A 132 2.33 4.72 3.05
CA GLN A 132 3.07 4.30 1.85
C GLN A 132 4.18 3.29 2.18
N TYR A 133 4.90 3.50 3.28
CA TYR A 133 5.91 2.58 3.77
C TYR A 133 5.30 1.19 4.04
N ALA A 134 4.22 1.12 4.82
CA ALA A 134 3.56 -0.14 5.16
C ALA A 134 2.96 -0.87 3.94
N VAL A 135 2.40 -0.16 2.96
CA VAL A 135 1.94 -0.80 1.72
C VAL A 135 3.10 -1.22 0.81
N GLY A 136 4.24 -0.52 0.84
CA GLY A 136 5.49 -0.96 0.21
C GLY A 136 5.96 -2.31 0.76
N LEU A 137 5.95 -2.47 2.08
CA LEU A 137 6.22 -3.76 2.76
C LEU A 137 5.21 -4.84 2.36
N THR A 138 3.93 -4.48 2.21
CA THR A 138 2.89 -5.41 1.73
C THR A 138 3.20 -5.89 0.31
N HIS A 139 3.66 -5.02 -0.59
CA HIS A 139 4.06 -5.42 -1.93
C HIS A 139 5.27 -6.35 -1.93
N ALA A 140 6.27 -6.09 -1.07
CA ALA A 140 7.43 -6.96 -0.91
C ALA A 140 6.99 -8.35 -0.42
N ALA A 141 6.18 -8.41 0.64
CA ALA A 141 5.62 -9.66 1.18
C ALA A 141 4.75 -10.42 0.15
N ARG A 142 4.16 -9.71 -0.81
CA ARG A 142 3.37 -10.30 -1.89
C ARG A 142 4.20 -10.79 -3.09
N GLY A 143 5.53 -10.64 -3.07
CA GLY A 143 6.40 -11.01 -4.19
C GLY A 143 6.36 -10.01 -5.35
N ASN A 144 6.03 -8.74 -5.10
CA ASN A 144 6.06 -7.67 -6.09
C ASN A 144 7.20 -6.67 -5.78
N PRO A 145 8.46 -7.02 -6.12
CA PRO A 145 9.63 -6.22 -5.76
C PRO A 145 9.65 -4.84 -6.46
N THR A 146 9.21 -4.78 -7.71
CA THR A 146 9.13 -3.51 -8.46
C THR A 146 8.15 -2.53 -7.83
N GLY A 147 6.95 -3.01 -7.48
CA GLY A 147 5.94 -2.19 -6.79
C GLY A 147 6.38 -1.79 -5.38
N ALA A 148 7.05 -2.69 -4.66
CA ALA A 148 7.62 -2.40 -3.35
C ALA A 148 8.68 -1.29 -3.42
N ALA A 149 9.61 -1.38 -4.37
CA ALA A 149 10.71 -0.41 -4.51
C ALA A 149 10.16 0.99 -4.76
N ALA A 150 9.19 1.11 -5.67
CA ALA A 150 8.56 2.37 -6.00
C ALA A 150 7.79 3.00 -4.82
N LEU A 151 7.16 2.18 -3.98
CA LEU A 151 6.43 2.68 -2.79
C LEU A 151 7.37 3.04 -1.64
N LEU A 152 8.41 2.24 -1.41
CA LEU A 152 9.40 2.48 -0.36
C LEU A 152 10.25 3.72 -0.66
N ALA A 153 10.65 3.93 -1.92
CA ALA A 153 11.36 5.15 -2.33
C ALA A 153 10.51 6.40 -2.08
N ARG A 154 9.22 6.38 -2.47
CA ARG A 154 8.30 7.49 -2.23
C ARG A 154 8.05 7.75 -0.74
N ALA A 155 7.92 6.69 0.05
CA ALA A 155 7.82 6.82 1.49
C ALA A 155 9.07 7.49 2.08
N ALA A 156 10.27 7.10 1.61
CA ALA A 156 11.53 7.71 2.03
C ALA A 156 11.62 9.19 1.66
N GLU A 157 11.16 9.58 0.46
CA GLU A 157 11.07 10.98 0.03
C GLU A 157 10.06 11.76 0.87
N GLY A 158 8.86 11.22 1.07
CA GLY A 158 7.80 11.87 1.86
C GLY A 158 8.16 12.05 3.34
N LEU A 159 9.03 11.19 3.87
CA LEU A 159 9.57 11.31 5.22
C LEU A 159 10.73 12.32 5.34
N ALA A 160 11.31 12.78 4.22
CA ALA A 160 12.49 13.63 4.22
C ALA A 160 12.34 14.94 5.01
N PRO A 161 11.21 15.67 4.92
CA PRO A 161 11.02 16.91 5.67
C PRO A 161 11.04 16.73 7.20
N PHE A 162 10.84 15.51 7.69
CA PHE A 162 10.74 15.20 9.13
C PHE A 162 12.03 14.66 9.74
N GLU A 163 13.10 14.46 8.95
CA GLU A 163 14.32 13.83 9.44
C GLU A 163 15.06 14.67 10.49
N ALA A 164 15.13 16.00 10.30
CA ALA A 164 15.85 16.89 11.20
C ALA A 164 15.17 17.03 12.58
N ALA A 165 13.85 16.90 12.63
CA ALA A 165 13.05 16.98 13.85
C ALA A 165 11.92 15.93 13.81
N PRO A 166 12.22 14.65 14.12
CA PRO A 166 11.24 13.58 14.00
C PRO A 166 10.07 13.74 14.98
N PRO A 167 8.82 13.90 14.50
CA PRO A 167 7.67 14.03 15.38
C PRO A 167 7.35 12.68 16.06
N PHE A 168 6.68 12.74 17.22
CA PHE A 168 6.16 11.58 17.94
C PHE A 168 7.19 10.49 18.32
N GLY A 169 8.49 10.81 18.25
CA GLY A 169 9.59 9.86 18.49
C GLY A 169 9.66 8.77 17.41
N ILE A 170 9.36 9.12 16.16
CA ILE A 170 9.47 8.23 15.01
C ILE A 170 10.93 8.13 14.58
N GLU A 171 11.40 6.92 14.24
CA GLU A 171 12.75 6.67 13.72
C GLU A 171 12.88 7.04 12.22
N VAL A 172 12.52 8.29 11.87
CA VAL A 172 12.42 8.76 10.48
C VAL A 172 13.70 8.45 9.69
N ALA A 173 14.85 8.77 10.27
CA ALA A 173 16.14 8.57 9.61
C ALA A 173 16.43 7.08 9.33
N ALA A 174 16.08 6.19 10.27
CA ALA A 174 16.28 4.76 10.10
C ALA A 174 15.34 4.18 9.03
N ILE A 175 14.06 4.57 9.06
CA ILE A 175 13.05 4.15 8.06
C ILE A 175 13.49 4.59 6.67
N ARG A 176 13.89 5.86 6.50
CA ARG A 176 14.34 6.40 5.21
C ARG A 176 15.56 5.67 4.67
N ARG A 177 16.60 5.51 5.51
CA ARG A 177 17.82 4.79 5.12
C ARG A 177 17.52 3.36 4.69
N TRP A 178 16.64 2.66 5.39
CA TRP A 178 16.27 1.29 5.03
C TRP A 178 15.45 1.24 3.73
N ALA A 179 14.43 2.10 3.61
CA ALA A 179 13.52 2.12 2.47
C ALA A 179 14.21 2.50 1.15
N ALA A 180 15.33 3.23 1.21
CA ALA A 180 16.15 3.58 0.04
C ALA A 180 17.07 2.43 -0.44
N ARG A 181 17.20 1.31 0.29
CA ARG A 181 18.13 0.23 -0.07
C ARG A 181 17.54 -0.69 -1.15
N PRO A 182 18.31 -1.07 -2.19
CA PRO A 182 17.88 -2.07 -3.18
C PRO A 182 17.51 -3.42 -2.58
N ALA A 183 18.12 -3.80 -1.46
CA ALA A 183 17.83 -5.05 -0.76
C ALA A 183 16.50 -5.05 0.01
N ALA A 184 15.89 -3.89 0.28
CA ALA A 184 14.60 -3.81 0.98
C ALA A 184 13.45 -4.49 0.20
N VAL A 185 13.68 -4.78 -1.08
CA VAL A 185 12.75 -5.49 -1.96
C VAL A 185 13.19 -6.91 -2.30
N SER A 186 14.29 -7.39 -1.72
CA SER A 186 14.79 -8.74 -1.99
C SER A 186 13.89 -9.80 -1.36
N THR A 187 13.49 -10.78 -2.17
CA THR A 187 12.72 -11.96 -1.75
C THR A 187 13.61 -13.08 -1.20
N THR A 188 14.93 -12.87 -1.12
CA THR A 188 15.87 -13.85 -0.54
C THR A 188 15.75 -13.88 0.98
N VAL A 189 15.63 -15.08 1.54
CA VAL A 189 15.54 -15.31 2.98
C VAL A 189 16.94 -15.18 3.63
N PRO A 190 17.06 -14.49 4.77
CA PRO A 190 16.01 -13.73 5.43
C PRO A 190 15.86 -12.33 4.83
N ALA A 191 14.61 -11.88 4.71
CA ALA A 191 14.31 -10.49 4.38
C ALA A 191 15.05 -9.55 5.36
N PRO A 192 15.59 -8.41 4.90
CA PRO A 192 16.26 -7.50 5.79
C PRO A 192 15.32 -7.03 6.90
N GLU A 193 15.83 -6.99 8.13
CA GLU A 193 15.04 -6.59 9.30
C GLU A 193 14.47 -5.18 9.08
N VAL A 194 13.14 -5.07 9.17
CA VAL A 194 12.39 -3.84 8.96
C VAL A 194 12.60 -2.95 10.19
N PRO A 195 13.05 -1.68 10.04
CA PRO A 195 13.25 -0.81 11.19
C PRO A 195 11.95 -0.58 11.93
N ALA A 196 12.04 -0.50 13.25
CA ALA A 196 10.90 -0.10 14.08
C ALA A 196 10.48 1.34 13.75
N LEU A 197 9.18 1.61 13.82
CA LEU A 197 8.59 2.93 13.68
C LEU A 197 9.05 3.88 14.79
N ARG A 198 9.40 3.36 15.97
CA ARG A 198 9.88 4.12 17.14
C ARG A 198 11.03 3.36 17.80
N ALA A 199 11.94 4.05 18.48
CA ALA A 199 12.94 3.43 19.33
C ALA A 199 12.27 2.45 20.32
N ARG A 200 12.77 1.21 20.38
CA ARG A 200 12.43 0.27 21.44
C ARG A 200 13.14 0.78 22.71
N ARG A 201 12.37 1.23 23.69
CA ARG A 201 12.89 1.63 25.02
C ARG A 201 13.22 0.39 25.85
#